data_AF-A0A7K0KYN0-F1
#
_entry.id   AF-A0A7K0KYN0-F1
#
_cell.length_a   1.000
_cell.length_b   1.000
_cell.length_c   1.000
_cell.angle_alpha   90.00
_cell.angle_beta   90.00
_cell.angle_gamma   90.00
#
_symmetry.space_group_name_H-M   'P 1'
#
loop_
_entity.id
_entity.type
_entity.pdbx_description
1 polymer ?
#
loop_
_entity_poly.entity_id
_entity_poly.type
_entity_poly.pdbx_seq_one_letter_code
_entity_poly.pdbx_strand_id
1 'polypeptide(L)'
;RGVDIIAAGVFNSGILANPVKGATYDYAPASDAMLARAQRINSILTSAGVSIAQAAMQFPLRNPVVKGILVGCRSAKEVESNIENFDKTVPEEVWAELAKVQG
;
A
#
# COMPACT_ATOMS: atom_id res chain seq x y z
N ARG A 1 -0.45 -21.59 17.44
CA ARG A 1 0.45 -20.59 18.07
C ARG A 1 1.88 -20.91 17.63
N GLY A 2 2.69 -19.92 17.27
CA GLY A 2 4.03 -20.12 16.71
C GLY A 2 4.10 -20.20 15.18
N VAL A 3 3.18 -19.53 14.48
CA VAL A 3 3.21 -19.41 13.01
C VAL A 3 3.59 -17.97 12.68
N ASP A 4 4.62 -17.80 11.87
CA ASP A 4 4.99 -16.51 11.32
C ASP A 4 4.08 -16.16 10.14
N ILE A 5 3.59 -14.93 10.09
CA ILE A 5 2.71 -14.44 9.02
C ILE A 5 3.51 -13.59 8.04
N ILE A 6 3.40 -13.92 6.76
CA ILE A 6 3.87 -13.08 5.65
C ILE A 6 2.62 -12.51 4.95
N ALA A 7 2.52 -11.18 4.88
CA ALA A 7 1.42 -10.53 4.17
C ALA A 7 1.74 -10.46 2.66
N ALA A 8 0.94 -11.15 1.85
CA ALA A 8 1.01 -11.08 0.39
C ALA A 8 -0.09 -10.17 -0.17
N GLY A 9 0.09 -9.71 -1.42
CA GLY A 9 -0.92 -8.88 -2.08
C GLY A 9 -1.05 -7.48 -1.49
N VAL A 10 0.02 -6.94 -0.92
CA VAL A 10 0.02 -5.62 -0.24
C VAL A 10 -0.44 -4.47 -1.13
N PHE A 11 -0.23 -4.59 -2.45
CA PHE A 11 -0.72 -3.60 -3.41
C PHE A 11 -2.18 -3.81 -3.87
N ASN A 12 -2.85 -4.85 -3.35
CA ASN A 12 -4.15 -5.36 -3.76
C ASN A 12 -4.36 -5.25 -5.29
N SER A 13 -3.63 -6.10 -6.01
CA SER A 13 -3.65 -6.18 -7.47
C SER A 13 -3.29 -4.89 -8.22
N GLY A 14 -2.78 -3.86 -7.55
CA GLY A 14 -2.17 -2.68 -8.19
C GLY A 14 -2.81 -1.35 -7.80
N ILE A 15 -4.06 -1.34 -7.29
CA ILE A 15 -4.72 -0.10 -6.91
C ILE A 15 -3.98 0.66 -5.80
N LEU A 16 -3.30 -0.05 -4.89
CA LEU A 16 -2.48 0.55 -3.83
C LEU A 16 -1.01 0.78 -4.25
N ALA A 17 -0.64 0.39 -5.47
CA ALA A 17 0.63 0.79 -6.07
C ALA A 17 0.47 2.08 -6.89
N ASN A 18 -0.64 2.19 -7.63
CA ASN A 18 -0.95 3.37 -8.43
C ASN A 18 -2.48 3.47 -8.72
N PRO A 19 -3.23 4.33 -8.01
CA PRO A 19 -4.69 4.43 -8.12
C PRO A 19 -5.12 5.29 -9.33
N VAL A 20 -4.93 4.75 -10.52
CA VAL A 20 -5.35 5.35 -11.80
C VAL A 20 -6.56 4.65 -12.38
N LYS A 21 -7.25 5.30 -13.33
CA LYS A 21 -8.36 4.68 -14.06
C LYS A 21 -7.89 3.38 -14.73
N GLY A 22 -8.66 2.30 -14.54
CA GLY A 22 -8.32 0.97 -15.04
C GLY A 22 -7.38 0.17 -14.12
N ALA A 23 -6.99 0.71 -12.96
CA ALA A 23 -6.31 -0.08 -11.94
C ALA A 23 -7.20 -1.26 -11.47
N THR A 24 -6.54 -2.34 -11.04
CA THR A 24 -7.18 -3.56 -10.59
C THR A 24 -7.27 -3.65 -9.07
N TYR A 25 -8.38 -4.20 -8.58
CA TYR A 25 -8.66 -4.52 -7.19
C TYR A 25 -9.23 -5.94 -7.13
N ASP A 26 -8.72 -6.80 -6.25
CA ASP A 26 -9.09 -8.22 -6.17
C ASP A 26 -9.03 -8.92 -7.56
N TYR A 27 -8.01 -8.57 -8.35
CA TYR A 27 -7.75 -9.11 -9.69
C TYR A 27 -8.79 -8.78 -10.77
N ALA A 28 -9.75 -7.90 -10.48
CA ALA A 28 -10.71 -7.34 -11.42
C ALA A 28 -10.51 -5.83 -11.57
N PRO A 29 -11.03 -5.18 -12.63
CA PRO A 29 -11.07 -3.72 -12.70
C PRO A 29 -11.71 -3.14 -11.44
N ALA A 30 -11.06 -2.16 -10.82
CA ALA A 30 -11.59 -1.49 -9.65
C ALA A 30 -12.86 -0.71 -10.00
N SER A 31 -13.88 -0.79 -9.15
CA SER A 31 -15.06 0.07 -9.26
C SER A 31 -14.69 1.54 -9.04
N ASP A 32 -15.49 2.46 -9.58
CA ASP A 32 -15.25 3.90 -9.41
C ASP A 32 -15.22 4.30 -7.92
N ALA A 33 -16.06 3.67 -7.10
CA ALA A 33 -16.07 3.91 -5.65
C ALA A 33 -14.75 3.48 -4.98
N MET A 34 -14.21 2.31 -5.37
CA MET A 34 -12.94 1.82 -4.84
C MET A 34 -11.76 2.68 -5.33
N LEU A 35 -11.76 3.06 -6.60
CA LEU A 35 -10.77 3.95 -7.17
C LEU A 35 -10.79 5.32 -6.48
N ALA A 36 -11.97 5.91 -6.29
CA ALA A 36 -12.13 7.18 -5.59
C ALA A 36 -11.61 7.10 -4.16
N ARG A 37 -11.85 5.98 -3.46
CA ARG A 37 -11.31 5.75 -2.12
C ARG A 37 -9.78 5.69 -2.13
N ALA A 38 -9.20 4.91 -3.03
CA ALA A 38 -7.74 4.80 -3.15
C ALA A 38 -7.09 6.15 -3.52
N GLN A 39 -7.76 6.96 -4.36
CA GLN A 39 -7.31 8.30 -4.70
C GLN A 39 -7.37 9.27 -3.50
N ARG A 40 -8.41 9.20 -2.66
CA ARG A 40 -8.47 9.97 -1.40
C ARG A 40 -7.31 9.63 -0.47
N ILE A 41 -7.04 8.34 -0.28
CA ILE A 41 -5.90 7.84 0.49
C ILE A 41 -4.59 8.38 -0.09
N ASN A 42 -4.40 8.26 -1.40
CA ASN A 42 -3.20 8.74 -2.09
C ASN A 42 -3.01 10.26 -1.94
N SER A 43 -4.08 11.05 -1.95
CA SER A 43 -4.00 12.50 -1.75
C SER A 43 -3.50 12.89 -0.35
N ILE A 44 -3.92 12.17 0.69
CA ILE A 44 -3.45 12.38 2.07
C ILE A 44 -1.97 12.05 2.17
N LEU A 45 -1.58 10.89 1.64
CA LEU A 45 -0.19 10.42 1.66
C LEU A 45 0.74 11.38 0.92
N THR A 46 0.38 11.76 -0.31
CA THR A 46 1.20 12.66 -1.14
C THR A 46 1.36 14.04 -0.53
N SER A 47 0.35 14.54 0.17
CA SER A 47 0.42 15.81 0.92
C SER A 47 1.42 15.75 2.09
N ALA A 48 1.73 14.55 2.58
CA ALA A 48 2.75 14.28 3.60
C ALA A 48 4.11 13.81 3.00
N GLY A 49 4.28 13.85 1.69
CA GLY A 49 5.49 13.36 1.02
C GLY A 49 5.66 11.83 1.03
N VAL A 50 4.58 11.09 1.32
CA VAL A 50 4.54 9.63 1.35
C VAL A 50 3.81 9.12 0.11
N SER A 51 4.34 8.08 -0.53
CA SER A 51 3.66 7.40 -1.63
C SER A 51 2.68 6.34 -1.11
N ILE A 52 1.62 6.07 -1.86
CA ILE A 52 0.68 4.99 -1.53
C ILE A 52 1.35 3.62 -1.48
N ALA A 53 2.38 3.39 -2.30
CA ALA A 53 3.16 2.16 -2.28
C ALA A 53 3.93 1.98 -0.96
N GLN A 54 4.56 3.05 -0.44
CA GLN A 54 5.22 3.03 0.87
C GLN A 54 4.25 2.63 1.98
N ALA A 55 3.09 3.31 2.02
CA ALA A 55 2.07 3.03 3.01
C ALA A 55 1.50 1.61 2.87
N ALA A 56 1.24 1.15 1.65
CA ALA A 56 0.74 -0.20 1.39
C ALA A 56 1.71 -1.30 1.88
N MET A 57 3.02 -1.11 1.67
CA MET A 57 4.05 -2.04 2.13
C MET A 57 4.20 -2.04 3.66
N GLN A 58 4.17 -0.87 4.31
CA GLN A 58 4.40 -0.76 5.75
C GLN A 58 3.15 -1.05 6.60
N PHE A 59 1.95 -0.88 6.04
CA PHE A 59 0.70 -1.05 6.80
C PHE A 59 0.55 -2.44 7.46
N PRO A 60 0.78 -3.58 6.77
CA PRO A 60 0.69 -4.90 7.40
C PRO A 60 1.73 -5.10 8.52
N LEU A 61 2.91 -4.49 8.40
CA LEU A 61 3.99 -4.61 9.37
C LEU A 61 3.70 -3.87 10.69
N ARG A 62 2.68 -3.01 10.73
CA ARG A 62 2.19 -2.41 11.97
C ARG A 62 1.49 -3.43 12.88
N ASN A 63 1.13 -4.61 12.35
CA ASN A 63 0.63 -5.72 13.16
C ASN A 63 1.80 -6.60 13.63
N PRO A 64 2.03 -6.76 14.95
CA PRO A 64 3.19 -7.49 15.49
C PRO A 64 3.26 -8.98 15.10
N VAL A 65 2.16 -9.56 14.61
CA VAL A 65 2.10 -10.95 14.14
C VAL A 65 2.65 -11.09 12.71
N VAL A 66 2.64 -10.02 11.92
CA VAL A 66 3.20 -10.01 10.56
C VAL A 66 4.72 -9.82 10.66
N LYS A 67 5.48 -10.79 10.16
CA LYS A 67 6.95 -10.80 10.20
C LYS A 67 7.60 -10.35 8.90
N GLY A 68 6.82 -10.25 7.83
CA GLY A 68 7.30 -9.78 6.54
C GLY A 68 6.16 -9.54 5.56
N ILE A 69 6.53 -8.97 4.42
CA ILE A 69 5.63 -8.78 3.28
C ILE A 69 6.19 -9.47 2.04
N LEU A 70 5.32 -9.85 1.13
CA LEU A 70 5.67 -10.33 -0.20
C LEU A 70 5.14 -9.34 -1.24
N VAL A 71 6.08 -8.74 -2.00
CA VAL A 71 5.79 -7.86 -3.14
C VAL A 71 6.20 -8.55 -4.44
N GLY A 72 5.36 -8.43 -5.46
CA GLY A 72 5.69 -8.90 -6.81
C GLY A 72 6.41 -7.82 -7.61
N CYS A 73 7.37 -8.23 -8.44
CA CYS A 73 8.10 -7.36 -9.35
C CYS A 73 8.18 -8.03 -10.73
N ARG A 74 8.06 -7.27 -11.81
CA ARG A 74 8.16 -7.71 -13.20
C ARG A 74 9.47 -7.26 -13.87
N SER A 75 10.23 -6.40 -13.22
CA SER A 75 11.49 -5.86 -13.73
C SER A 75 12.45 -5.51 -12.58
N ALA A 76 13.74 -5.38 -12.89
CA ALA A 76 14.75 -4.91 -11.93
C ALA A 76 14.40 -3.52 -11.38
N LYS A 77 13.89 -2.63 -12.24
CA LYS A 77 13.44 -1.29 -11.85
C LYS A 77 12.32 -1.32 -10.79
N GLU A 78 11.39 -2.27 -10.90
CA GLU A 78 10.35 -2.44 -9.89
C GLU A 78 10.91 -2.97 -8.56
N VAL A 79 11.94 -3.83 -8.59
CA VAL A 79 12.66 -4.26 -7.38
C VAL A 79 13.30 -3.06 -6.69
N GLU A 80 14.07 -2.26 -7.43
CA GLU A 80 14.72 -1.04 -6.93
C GLU A 80 13.69 -0.06 -6.33
N SER A 81 12.61 0.21 -7.07
CA SER A 81 11.54 1.10 -6.61
C SER A 81 10.84 0.58 -5.34
N ASN A 82 10.65 -0.74 -5.21
CA ASN A 82 10.05 -1.33 -4.02
C ASN A 82 10.98 -1.21 -2.81
N ILE A 83 12.29 -1.43 -2.98
CA ILE A 83 13.29 -1.26 -1.92
C ILE A 83 13.32 0.21 -1.47
N GLU A 84 13.43 1.15 -2.40
CA GLU A 84 13.46 2.59 -2.08
C GLU A 84 12.21 3.06 -1.33
N ASN A 85 11.04 2.55 -1.70
CA ASN A 85 9.81 2.84 -0.99
C ASN A 85 9.77 2.15 0.40
N PHE A 86 10.25 0.92 0.49
CA PHE A 86 10.27 0.19 1.75
C PHE A 86 11.14 0.87 2.82
N ASP A 87 12.32 1.36 2.42
CA ASP A 87 13.31 1.97 3.33
C ASP A 87 12.92 3.36 3.86
N LYS A 88 11.93 4.02 3.24
CA LYS A 88 11.45 5.33 3.66
C LYS A 88 10.32 5.21 4.67
N THR A 89 10.54 5.68 5.90
CA THR A 89 9.54 5.65 6.98
C THR A 89 8.27 6.43 6.66
N VAL A 90 7.11 5.85 6.98
CA VAL A 90 5.83 6.58 7.03
C VAL A 90 5.63 7.14 8.45
N PRO A 91 5.52 8.47 8.64
CA PRO A 91 5.33 9.08 9.95
C PRO A 91 4.03 8.63 10.63
N GLU A 92 4.01 8.57 11.97
CA GLU A 92 2.85 8.07 12.73
C GLU A 92 1.62 8.98 12.59
N GLU A 93 1.85 10.28 12.41
CA GLU A 93 0.81 11.27 12.17
C GLU A 93 0.04 10.96 10.88
N VAL A 94 0.72 10.45 9.86
CA VAL A 94 0.11 10.06 8.58
C VAL A 94 -0.82 8.87 8.78
N TRP A 95 -0.44 7.89 9.62
CA TRP A 95 -1.32 6.76 9.95
C TRP A 95 -2.56 7.21 10.71
N ALA A 96 -2.42 8.16 11.62
CA ALA A 96 -3.55 8.73 12.35
C ALA A 96 -4.53 9.45 11.41
N GLU A 97 -4.04 10.18 10.41
CA GLU A 97 -4.89 10.80 9.39
C GLU A 97 -5.57 9.75 8.50
N LEU A 98 -4.86 8.71 8.06
CA LEU A 98 -5.43 7.63 7.27
C LEU A 98 -6.55 6.88 8.01
N ALA A 99 -6.45 6.71 9.32
CA ALA A 99 -7.48 6.05 10.12
C ALA A 99 -8.82 6.80 10.13
N LYS A 100 -8.81 8.11 9.83
CA LYS A 100 -10.03 8.94 9.71
C LYS A 100 -10.71 8.79 8.34
N VAL A 101 -10.06 8.16 7.37
CA VAL A 101 -10.64 7.90 6.05
C VAL A 101 -11.70 6.82 6.17
N GLN A 102 -12.94 7.24 6.44
CA GLN A 102 -14.09 6.36 6.41
C GLN A 102 -14.50 6.04 4.96
N GLY A 103 -15.13 4.86 4.81
CA GLY A 103 -15.65 4.36 3.54
C GLY A 103 -16.78 5.22 3.01
#